data_AF-A0A1F9LZE5-F1
#
_entry.id   AF-A0A1F9LZE5-F1
#
_cell.length_a   1.000
_cell.length_b   1.000
_cell.length_c   1.000
_cell.angle_alpha   90.00
_cell.angle_beta   90.00
_cell.angle_gamma   90.00
#
_symmetry.space_group_name_H-M   'P 1'
#
loop_
_entity.id
_entity.type
_entity.pdbx_description
1 polymer ?
#
loop_
_entity_poly.entity_id
_entity_poly.type
_entity_poly.pdbx_seq_one_letter_code
_entity_poly.pdbx_strand_id
1 'polypeptide(L)'
;MKRLSRYFLEGLLVLVPLAVTVYVVVMIFEKVDNFFRFSTPGLGVVATVGLIVLVGFVSSNFLARRLVRLIDALFTRLPLVKMIYSAVKDLVNAFVGDKKSFNRPVLVSLSPDDGLQAIGFVTRDNLANLGL
;
A
#
# COMPACT_ATOMS: atom_id res chain seq x y z
N MET A 1 -35.49 -5.04 -6.72
CA MET A 1 -34.44 -4.12 -7.19
C MET A 1 -33.28 -3.94 -6.20
N LYS A 2 -33.53 -3.70 -4.90
CA LYS A 2 -32.46 -3.48 -3.88
C LYS A 2 -31.45 -4.63 -3.70
N ARG A 3 -31.84 -5.89 -3.96
CA ARG A 3 -30.93 -7.06 -3.85
C ARG A 3 -30.00 -7.19 -5.05
N LEU A 4 -30.51 -6.95 -6.27
CA LEU A 4 -29.72 -7.03 -7.50
C LEU A 4 -28.65 -5.92 -7.56
N SER A 5 -29.03 -4.70 -7.19
CA SER A 5 -28.09 -3.57 -7.08
C SER A 5 -27.01 -3.81 -6.03
N ARG A 6 -27.34 -4.51 -4.93
CA ARG A 6 -26.38 -4.86 -3.88
C ARG A 6 -25.33 -5.84 -4.39
N TYR A 7 -25.73 -6.94 -5.04
CA TYR A 7 -24.78 -7.89 -5.62
C TYR A 7 -23.93 -7.26 -6.73
N PHE A 8 -24.52 -6.37 -7.54
CA PHE A 8 -23.77 -5.62 -8.55
C PHE A 8 -22.71 -4.70 -7.91
N LEU A 9 -23.07 -3.94 -6.87
CA LEU A 9 -22.13 -3.05 -6.17
C LEU A 9 -21.04 -3.84 -5.44
N GLU A 10 -21.38 -4.94 -4.79
CA GLU A 10 -20.41 -5.83 -4.15
C GLU A 10 -19.45 -6.43 -5.18
N GLY A 11 -19.96 -6.92 -6.32
CA GLY A 11 -19.13 -7.42 -7.42
C GLY A 11 -18.24 -6.34 -8.05
N LEU A 12 -18.80 -5.14 -8.26
CA LEU A 12 -18.06 -3.99 -8.79
C LEU A 12 -16.91 -3.59 -7.86
N LEU A 13 -17.16 -3.52 -6.54
CA LEU A 13 -16.14 -3.19 -5.56
C LEU A 13 -14.95 -4.16 -5.57
N VAL A 14 -15.19 -5.45 -5.82
CA VAL A 14 -14.13 -6.46 -5.94
C VAL A 14 -13.43 -6.38 -7.30
N LEU A 15 -14.18 -6.11 -8.38
CA LEU A 15 -13.64 -6.07 -9.73
C LEU A 15 -12.83 -4.80 -10.02
N VAL A 16 -13.19 -3.66 -9.45
CA VAL A 16 -12.48 -2.38 -9.64
C VAL A 16 -10.98 -2.48 -9.38
N PRO A 17 -10.50 -2.96 -8.22
CA PRO A 17 -9.06 -3.06 -7.97
C PRO A 17 -8.37 -4.03 -8.95
N LEU A 18 -9.04 -5.13 -9.33
CA LEU A 18 -8.50 -6.10 -10.29
C LEU A 18 -8.39 -5.50 -11.71
N ALA A 19 -9.42 -4.78 -12.14
CA ALA A 19 -9.43 -4.10 -13.43
C ALA A 19 -8.34 -3.02 -13.48
N VAL A 20 -8.16 -2.26 -12.40
CA VAL A 20 -7.10 -1.26 -12.28
C VAL A 20 -5.71 -1.91 -12.37
N THR A 21 -5.46 -3.04 -11.70
CA THR A 21 -4.15 -3.70 -11.79
C THR A 21 -3.87 -4.20 -13.20
N VAL A 22 -4.83 -4.87 -13.85
CA VAL A 22 -4.68 -5.33 -15.24
C VAL A 22 -4.43 -4.15 -16.18
N TYR A 23 -5.22 -3.09 -16.04
CA TYR A 23 -5.07 -1.88 -16.85
C TYR A 23 -3.69 -1.24 -16.69
N VAL A 24 -3.19 -1.09 -15.45
CA VAL A 24 -1.86 -0.54 -15.18
C VAL A 24 -0.77 -1.43 -15.77
N VAL A 25 -0.86 -2.75 -15.65
CA VAL A 25 0.12 -3.68 -16.22
C VAL A 25 0.16 -3.56 -17.75
N VAL A 26 -1.00 -3.55 -18.41
CA VAL A 26 -1.08 -3.37 -19.88
C VAL A 26 -0.52 -2.02 -20.30
N MET A 27 -0.86 -0.94 -19.58
CA MET A 27 -0.32 0.39 -19.86
C MET A 27 1.21 0.42 -19.77
N ILE A 28 1.80 -0.21 -18.74
CA ILE A 28 3.25 -0.30 -18.61
C ILE A 28 3.83 -1.11 -19.75
N PHE A 29 3.23 -2.27 -20.05
CA PHE A 29 3.67 -3.13 -21.15
C PHE A 29 3.70 -2.39 -22.48
N GLU A 30 2.62 -1.72 -22.85
CA GLU A 30 2.54 -0.94 -24.09
C GLU A 30 3.58 0.19 -24.12
N LYS A 31 3.81 0.89 -23.00
CA LYS A 31 4.83 1.94 -22.94
C LYS A 31 6.24 1.38 -23.10
N VAL A 32 6.55 0.27 -22.44
CA VAL A 32 7.84 -0.40 -22.53
C VAL A 32 8.06 -0.93 -23.95
N ASP A 33 7.07 -1.62 -24.51
CA ASP A 33 7.15 -2.22 -25.84
C ASP A 33 7.31 -1.15 -26.93
N ASN A 34 6.54 -0.05 -26.85
CA ASN A 34 6.65 1.08 -27.79
C ASN A 34 7.97 1.86 -27.65
N PHE A 35 8.52 1.97 -26.43
CA PHE A 35 9.76 2.70 -26.18
C PHE A 35 10.98 1.93 -26.70
N PHE A 36 11.05 0.62 -26.44
CA PHE A 36 12.18 -0.21 -26.84
C PHE A 36 12.01 -0.85 -28.23
N ARG A 37 10.80 -0.86 -28.80
CA ARG A 37 10.46 -1.42 -30.12
C ARG A 37 11.05 -2.82 -30.33
N PHE A 38 10.78 -3.73 -29.39
CA PHE A 38 11.33 -5.07 -29.43
C PHE A 38 10.86 -5.80 -30.69
N SER A 39 11.80 -6.34 -31.47
CA SER A 39 11.47 -7.14 -32.66
C SER A 39 11.10 -8.58 -32.31
N THR A 40 11.42 -9.03 -31.09
CA THR A 40 11.18 -10.40 -30.63
C THR A 40 9.88 -10.48 -29.83
N PRO A 41 8.92 -11.33 -30.23
CA PRO A 41 7.70 -11.54 -29.47
C PRO A 41 8.00 -12.00 -28.04
N GLY A 42 7.35 -11.41 -27.05
CA GLY A 42 7.47 -11.78 -25.63
C GLY A 42 8.55 -11.04 -24.84
N LEU A 43 9.51 -10.36 -25.48
CA LEU A 43 10.56 -9.61 -24.77
C LEU A 43 9.98 -8.43 -23.98
N GLY A 44 8.95 -7.76 -24.52
CA GLY A 44 8.22 -6.70 -23.82
C GLY A 44 7.59 -7.18 -22.50
N VAL A 45 7.13 -8.44 -22.44
CA VAL A 45 6.53 -9.03 -21.23
C VAL A 45 7.61 -9.25 -20.18
N VAL A 46 8.74 -9.86 -20.55
CA VAL A 46 9.87 -10.08 -19.64
C VAL A 46 10.42 -8.75 -19.11
N ALA A 47 10.58 -7.76 -19.99
CA ALA A 47 11.02 -6.42 -19.60
C ALA A 47 10.03 -5.75 -18.63
N THR A 48 8.73 -5.89 -18.87
CA THR A 48 7.68 -5.34 -17.99
C THR A 48 7.70 -6.00 -16.62
N VAL A 49 7.76 -7.33 -16.56
CA VAL A 49 7.87 -8.06 -15.29
C VAL A 49 9.15 -7.67 -14.55
N GLY A 50 10.29 -7.61 -15.25
CA GLY A 50 11.55 -7.16 -14.69
C GLY A 50 11.48 -5.74 -14.12
N LEU A 51 10.82 -4.81 -14.83
CA LEU A 51 10.60 -3.44 -14.35
C LEU A 51 9.76 -3.42 -13.06
N ILE A 52 8.64 -4.14 -13.01
CA ILE A 52 7.76 -4.20 -11.83
C ILE A 52 8.54 -4.78 -10.64
N VAL A 53 9.30 -5.86 -10.84
CA VAL A 53 10.14 -6.47 -9.81
C VAL A 53 11.22 -5.50 -9.33
N LEU A 54 11.89 -4.78 -10.25
CA LEU A 54 12.89 -3.77 -9.89
C LEU A 54 12.28 -2.64 -9.07
N VAL A 55 11.11 -2.13 -9.45
CA VAL A 55 10.39 -1.10 -8.68
C VAL A 55 10.04 -1.62 -7.28
N GLY A 56 9.53 -2.85 -7.18
CA GLY A 56 9.24 -3.49 -5.90
C GLY A 56 10.48 -3.70 -5.03
N PHE A 57 11.59 -4.13 -5.63
CA PHE A 57 12.87 -4.32 -4.95
C PHE A 57 13.46 -2.99 -4.47
N VAL A 58 13.42 -1.94 -5.29
CA VAL A 58 13.82 -0.60 -4.87
C VAL A 58 12.95 -0.18 -3.69
N SER A 59 11.63 -0.36 -3.78
CA SER A 59 10.67 0.01 -2.73
C SER A 59 10.94 -0.66 -1.36
N SER A 60 11.55 -1.85 -1.31
CA SER A 60 11.85 -2.55 -0.06
C SER A 60 13.17 -2.10 0.59
N ASN A 61 14.03 -1.39 -0.16
CA ASN A 61 15.33 -0.94 0.32
C ASN A 61 15.24 0.38 1.12
N PHE A 62 16.19 0.60 2.03
CA PHE A 62 16.27 1.85 2.82
C PHE A 62 16.36 3.11 1.94
N LEU A 63 16.96 2.99 0.74
CA LEU A 63 17.05 4.06 -0.23
C LEU A 63 15.68 4.51 -0.76
N ALA A 64 14.73 3.60 -0.97
CA ALA A 64 13.38 3.98 -1.40
C ALA A 64 12.64 4.79 -0.33
N ARG A 65 12.78 4.45 0.95
CA ARG A 65 12.21 5.27 2.03
C ARG A 65 12.72 6.71 2.00
N ARG A 66 13.94 6.95 1.51
CA ARG A 66 14.49 8.31 1.33
C ARG A 66 13.95 8.98 0.07
N LEU A 67 13.88 8.26 -1.06
CA LEU A 67 13.31 8.78 -2.31
C LEU A 67 11.82 9.12 -2.19
N VAL A 68 11.02 8.24 -1.58
CA VAL A 68 9.59 8.47 -1.35
C VAL A 68 9.38 9.73 -0.50
N ARG A 69 10.18 9.94 0.55
CA ARG A 69 10.12 11.17 1.36
C ARG A 69 10.48 12.43 0.57
N LEU A 70 11.43 12.35 -0.36
CA LEU A 70 11.77 13.47 -1.24
C LEU A 70 10.65 13.80 -2.22
N ILE A 71 10.03 12.77 -2.79
CA ILE A 71 8.89 12.90 -3.70
C ILE A 71 7.67 13.48 -2.96
N ASP A 72 7.39 12.98 -1.75
CA ASP A 72 6.36 13.53 -0.86
C ASP A 72 6.63 15.01 -0.56
N ALA A 73 7.87 15.35 -0.19
CA ALA A 73 8.29 16.73 0.08
C ALA A 73 8.19 17.65 -1.14
N LEU A 74 8.37 17.12 -2.34
CA LEU A 74 8.21 17.87 -3.60
C LEU A 74 6.73 18.14 -3.88
N PHE A 75 5.88 17.12 -3.81
CA PHE A 75 4.44 17.25 -4.09
C PHE A 75 3.70 18.06 -3.04
N THR A 76 4.13 18.02 -1.78
CA THR A 76 3.53 18.79 -0.69
C THR A 76 3.76 20.30 -0.78
N ARG A 77 4.68 20.78 -1.63
CA ARG A 77 4.90 22.22 -1.88
C ARG A 77 3.81 22.85 -2.74
N LEU A 78 3.06 22.06 -3.50
CA LEU A 78 1.99 22.53 -4.36
C LEU A 78 0.64 22.17 -3.70
N PRO A 79 -0.13 23.15 -3.17
CA PRO A 79 -1.30 22.87 -2.33
C PRO A 79 -2.37 22.01 -3.04
N LEU A 80 -2.57 22.18 -4.34
CA LEU A 80 -3.49 21.35 -5.12
C LEU A 80 -2.99 19.91 -5.28
N VAL A 81 -1.70 19.74 -5.59
CA VAL A 81 -1.11 18.41 -5.84
C VAL A 81 -1.05 17.61 -4.54
N LYS A 82 -0.75 18.27 -3.42
CA LYS A 82 -0.79 17.66 -2.08
C LYS A 82 -2.13 17.00 -1.79
N MET A 83 -3.24 17.68 -2.05
CA MET A 83 -4.58 17.14 -1.76
C MET A 83 -4.86 15.86 -2.54
N ILE A 84 -4.57 15.86 -3.85
CA ILE A 84 -4.79 14.69 -4.72
C ILE A 84 -3.87 13.54 -4.30
N TYR A 85 -2.58 13.82 -4.12
CA TYR A 85 -1.59 12.81 -3.76
C TYR A 85 -1.91 12.15 -2.41
N SER A 86 -2.21 12.95 -1.38
CA SER A 86 -2.57 12.44 -0.05
C SER A 86 -3.85 11.61 -0.08
N ALA A 87 -4.91 12.06 -0.76
CA ALA A 87 -6.15 11.30 -0.85
C ALA A 87 -5.96 9.94 -1.52
N VAL A 88 -5.20 9.88 -2.61
CA VAL A 88 -4.88 8.62 -3.30
C VAL A 88 -4.04 7.72 -2.39
N LYS A 89 -3.04 8.27 -1.71
CA LYS A 89 -2.16 7.52 -0.80
C LYS A 89 -2.94 6.94 0.39
N ASP A 90 -3.83 7.71 0.99
CA ASP A 90 -4.67 7.27 2.11
C ASP A 90 -5.63 6.16 1.68
N LEU A 91 -6.23 6.29 0.49
CA LEU A 91 -7.04 5.24 -0.11
C LEU A 91 -6.23 3.95 -0.29
N VAL A 92 -5.04 4.03 -0.89
CA VAL A 92 -4.17 2.87 -1.08
C VAL A 92 -3.76 2.25 0.26
N ASN A 93 -3.36 3.06 1.25
CA ASN A 93 -2.98 2.57 2.58
C ASN A 93 -4.13 1.86 3.30
N ALA A 94 -5.36 2.37 3.16
CA ALA A 94 -6.55 1.73 3.73
C ALA A 94 -6.82 0.34 3.14
N PHE A 95 -6.51 0.12 1.86
CA PHE A 95 -6.69 -1.18 1.19
C PHE A 95 -5.49 -2.13 1.34
N VAL A 96 -4.25 -1.60 1.39
CA VAL A 96 -3.03 -2.41 1.58
C VAL A 96 -2.87 -2.87 3.02
N GLY A 97 -3.48 -2.13 3.98
CA GLY A 97 -3.60 -2.51 5.38
C GLY A 97 -2.29 -2.39 6.14
N ASP A 98 -2.30 -1.64 7.25
CA ASP A 98 -1.25 -1.77 8.26
C ASP A 98 -1.31 -3.20 8.82
N LYS A 99 -0.36 -4.04 8.39
CA LYS A 99 -0.17 -5.37 8.95
C LYS A 99 0.22 -5.24 10.43
N LYS A 100 -0.69 -5.69 11.30
CA LYS A 100 -0.45 -6.23 12.66
C LYS A 100 -0.28 -5.26 13.85
N SER A 101 -1.23 -4.35 14.10
CA SER A 101 -1.31 -3.71 15.43
C SER A 101 -1.96 -4.58 16.53
N PHE A 102 -2.51 -5.75 16.20
CA PHE A 102 -3.22 -6.61 17.17
C PHE A 102 -2.79 -8.08 17.15
N ASN A 103 -1.52 -8.37 16.84
CA ASN A 103 -1.04 -9.76 16.71
C ASN A 103 -0.25 -10.26 17.93
N ARG A 104 -0.05 -9.41 18.95
CA ARG A 104 0.68 -9.75 20.18
C ARG A 104 -0.25 -9.59 21.38
N PRO A 105 -1.00 -10.64 21.75
CA PRO A 105 -1.81 -10.62 22.96
C PRO A 105 -0.88 -10.53 24.18
N VAL A 106 -1.25 -9.70 25.15
CA VAL A 106 -0.53 -9.49 26.40
C VAL A 106 -1.52 -9.46 27.56
N LEU A 107 -1.06 -9.88 28.73
CA LEU A 107 -1.78 -9.70 29.99
C LEU A 107 -1.22 -8.46 30.68
N VAL A 108 -2.08 -7.49 30.96
CA VAL A 108 -1.72 -6.25 31.65
C VAL A 108 -2.30 -6.32 33.06
N SER A 109 -1.45 -6.12 34.07
CA SER A 109 -1.90 -5.99 35.45
C SER A 109 -2.58 -4.64 35.64
N LEU A 110 -3.85 -4.64 36.07
CA LEU A 110 -4.62 -3.42 36.34
C LEU A 110 -4.30 -2.82 37.70
N SER A 111 -3.93 -3.68 38.66
CA SER A 111 -3.47 -3.30 39.99
C SER A 111 -2.19 -4.07 40.32
N PRO A 112 -1.24 -3.47 41.05
CA PRO A 112 -0.05 -4.17 41.54
C PRO A 112 -0.37 -5.30 42.52
N ASP A 113 -1.38 -5.13 43.38
CA ASP A 113 -1.63 -6.02 44.53
C ASP A 113 -2.85 -6.95 44.38
N ASP A 114 -3.85 -6.60 43.56
CA ASP A 114 -5.13 -7.33 43.51
C ASP A 114 -5.15 -8.51 42.52
N GLY A 115 -4.05 -8.81 41.84
CA GLY A 115 -3.99 -9.89 40.83
C GLY A 115 -4.94 -9.71 39.64
N LEU A 116 -5.57 -8.53 39.50
CA LEU A 116 -6.49 -8.18 38.43
C LEU A 116 -5.72 -8.01 37.13
N GLN A 117 -6.00 -8.87 36.15
CA GLN A 117 -5.37 -8.83 34.83
C GLN A 117 -6.40 -8.59 33.73
N ALA A 118 -6.01 -7.83 32.72
CA ALA A 118 -6.79 -7.61 31.51
C ALA A 118 -6.02 -8.12 30.28
N ILE A 119 -6.74 -8.70 29.33
CA ILE A 119 -6.18 -9.06 28.03
C ILE A 119 -6.14 -7.81 27.15
N GLY A 120 -4.96 -7.54 26.59
CA GLY A 120 -4.73 -6.46 25.64
C GLY A 120 -3.87 -6.91 24.46
N PHE A 121 -3.60 -5.99 23.56
CA PHE A 121 -2.68 -6.21 22.44
C PHE A 121 -1.61 -5.11 22.41
N VAL A 122 -0.37 -5.49 22.11
CA VAL A 122 0.71 -4.52 21.90
C VAL A 122 0.43 -3.75 20.61
N THR A 123 0.15 -2.45 20.74
CA THR A 123 -0.12 -1.56 19.60
C THR A 123 1.15 -0.91 19.03
N ARG A 124 2.21 -0.81 19.85
CA ARG A 124 3.53 -0.26 19.50
C ARG A 124 4.64 -0.99 20.24
N ASP A 125 5.71 -1.32 19.50
CA ASP A 125 6.89 -2.00 20.06
C ASP A 125 7.91 -1.03 20.69
N ASN A 126 7.80 0.27 20.40
CA ASN A 126 8.76 1.28 20.83
C ASN A 126 8.05 2.52 21.36
N LEU A 127 8.46 2.95 22.56
CA LEU A 127 7.90 4.08 23.31
C LEU A 127 8.84 5.31 23.31
N ALA A 128 9.92 5.32 22.53
CA ALA A 128 10.88 6.43 22.48
C ALA A 128 10.23 7.79 22.12
N ASN A 129 9.14 7.76 21.35
CA ASN A 129 8.35 8.98 21.04
C ASN A 129 7.62 9.56 22.27
N LEU A 130 7.48 8.79 23.34
CA LEU A 130 6.91 9.17 24.64
C LEU A 130 8.00 9.38 25.71
N GLY A 131 9.29 9.24 25.37
CA GLY A 131 10.40 9.43 26.30
C GLY A 131 10.60 8.30 27.33
N LEU A 132 10.09 7.11 27.04
CA LEU A 132 10.24 5.89 27.85
C LEU A 132 11.13 4.85 27.14
#